data_AF-J0P2D8-F1
#
_entry.id   AF-J0P2D8-F1
#
_cell.length_a   1.000
_cell.length_b   1.000
_cell.length_c   1.000
_cell.angle_alpha   90.00
_cell.angle_beta   90.00
_cell.angle_gamma   90.00
#
_symmetry.space_group_name_H-M   'P 1'
#
loop_
_entity.id
_entity.type
_entity.pdbx_description
1 polymer ?
#
loop_
_entity_poly.entity_id
_entity_poly.type
_entity_poly.pdbx_seq_one_letter_code
_entity_poly.pdbx_strand_id
1 'polypeptide(L)'
;MSTKINTEALLEEVGTLAKLEQVGRIGEVILESCEATSIENKMSSSEIYEIYRQLLEKEPNLPDISKNTFVVYLSRISSDQHTKIICPGHRQGYFLNELVTKLEELENDIALNNSEATRAAIQEKDLYPILKEWLFKKNYDRVADISAYRANGKWGNPDLVALSIEELYGATELEITTIEAKLFEDQWEQWIFEAIAHTRFSNRSYFAFLYPEEWISKLDSTDLKLYAEHFNIGILVLGIDDDKYLKIKSREETQITSEEVTVLEYHQAPYNNTHVKLRKKFLSSLDILEDKKKLYSFGTDLD
;
A
#
# COMPACT_ATOMS: atom_id res chain seq x y z
N MET A 1 -11.82 -24.02 32.02
CA MET A 1 -11.83 -24.70 30.72
C MET A 1 -10.40 -25.16 30.46
N SER A 2 -10.18 -26.42 30.09
CA SER A 2 -8.84 -26.92 29.78
C SER A 2 -8.56 -26.71 28.31
N THR A 3 -8.01 -25.56 27.97
CA THR A 3 -7.60 -25.23 26.60
C THR A 3 -6.42 -26.10 26.18
N LYS A 4 -6.52 -26.77 25.02
CA LYS A 4 -5.42 -27.59 24.48
C LYS A 4 -4.55 -26.73 23.58
N ILE A 5 -3.48 -26.18 24.13
CA ILE A 5 -2.40 -25.55 23.34
C ILE A 5 -1.47 -26.66 22.85
N ASN A 6 -1.16 -26.69 21.55
CA ASN A 6 -0.17 -27.62 20.99
C ASN A 6 1.24 -27.10 21.32
N THR A 7 1.79 -27.58 22.43
CA THR A 7 3.06 -27.09 22.98
C THR A 7 4.28 -27.49 22.16
N GLU A 8 4.26 -28.66 21.53
CA GLU A 8 5.37 -29.15 20.70
C GLU A 8 5.58 -28.27 19.46
N ALA A 9 4.49 -27.93 18.76
CA ALA A 9 4.54 -27.03 17.60
C ALA A 9 5.02 -25.62 18.01
N LEU A 10 4.50 -25.10 19.13
CA LEU A 10 4.93 -23.79 19.64
C LEU A 10 6.43 -23.78 19.95
N LEU A 11 6.96 -24.83 20.60
CA LEU A 11 8.39 -24.94 20.94
C LEU A 11 9.30 -24.90 19.71
N GLU A 12 8.92 -25.59 18.64
CA GLU A 12 9.68 -25.60 17.38
C GLU A 12 9.75 -24.20 16.76
N GLU A 13 8.63 -23.48 16.76
CA GLU A 13 8.54 -22.13 16.19
C GLU A 13 9.29 -21.08 17.02
N VAL A 14 9.16 -21.07 18.36
CA VAL A 14 9.79 -20.02 19.17
C VAL A 14 11.28 -20.20 19.42
N GLY A 15 11.83 -21.42 19.26
CA GLY A 15 13.23 -21.72 19.58
C GLY A 15 14.26 -20.92 18.77
N THR A 16 13.89 -20.46 17.56
CA THR A 16 14.78 -19.73 16.65
C THR A 16 14.51 -18.23 16.58
N LEU A 17 13.44 -17.75 17.22
CA LEU A 17 12.97 -16.37 17.10
C LEU A 17 13.67 -15.41 18.06
N ALA A 18 13.72 -14.13 17.70
CA ALA A 18 14.15 -13.08 18.62
C ALA A 18 13.14 -12.94 19.77
N LYS A 19 13.58 -12.46 20.95
CA LYS A 19 12.71 -12.38 22.15
C LYS A 19 11.40 -11.61 21.94
N LEU A 20 11.40 -10.57 21.09
CA LEU A 20 10.19 -9.83 20.77
C LEU A 20 9.19 -10.70 19.99
N GLU A 21 9.68 -11.39 18.96
CA GLU A 21 8.92 -12.31 18.12
C GLU A 21 8.41 -13.51 18.94
N GLN A 22 9.23 -14.03 19.87
CA GLN A 22 8.81 -15.08 20.81
C GLN A 22 7.59 -14.66 21.62
N VAL A 23 7.59 -13.45 22.19
CA VAL A 23 6.43 -12.93 22.94
C VAL A 23 5.21 -12.77 22.04
N GLY A 24 5.40 -12.31 20.81
CA GLY A 24 4.33 -12.18 19.83
C GLY A 24 3.67 -13.51 19.56
N ARG A 25 4.47 -14.51 19.19
CA ARG A 25 3.98 -15.84 18.87
C ARG A 25 3.31 -16.54 20.06
N ILE A 26 3.91 -16.46 21.25
CA ILE A 26 3.30 -16.97 22.48
C ILE A 26 1.97 -16.27 22.77
N GLY A 27 1.93 -14.94 22.62
CA GLY A 27 0.73 -14.13 22.82
C GLY A 27 -0.40 -14.54 21.88
N GLU A 28 -0.08 -14.75 20.60
CA GLU A 28 -1.06 -15.20 19.60
C GLU A 28 -1.66 -16.55 19.95
N VAL A 29 -0.82 -17.56 20.22
CA VAL A 29 -1.29 -18.92 20.54
C VAL A 29 -2.16 -18.93 21.80
N ILE A 30 -1.83 -18.12 22.80
CA ILE A 30 -2.64 -17.99 24.00
C ILE A 30 -4.00 -17.36 23.68
N LEU A 31 -4.01 -16.22 22.97
CA LEU A 31 -5.24 -15.52 22.60
C LEU A 31 -6.14 -16.38 21.72
N GLU A 32 -5.56 -17.09 20.74
CA GLU A 32 -6.25 -18.01 19.85
C GLU A 32 -6.89 -19.15 20.64
N SER A 33 -6.12 -19.80 21.53
CA SER A 33 -6.64 -20.88 22.36
C SER A 33 -7.79 -20.42 23.25
N CYS A 34 -7.75 -19.17 23.72
CA CYS A 34 -8.79 -18.59 24.56
C CYS A 34 -9.95 -17.97 23.79
N GLU A 35 -10.01 -18.12 22.46
CA GLU A 35 -11.03 -17.52 21.59
C GLU A 35 -11.15 -15.99 21.79
N ALA A 36 -10.02 -15.35 22.12
CA ALA A 36 -9.92 -13.92 22.32
C ALA A 36 -9.77 -13.22 20.97
N THR A 37 -10.80 -13.30 20.14
CA THR A 37 -10.83 -12.79 18.75
C THR A 37 -11.61 -11.48 18.59
N SER A 38 -12.18 -10.96 19.68
CA SER A 38 -12.96 -9.72 19.67
C SER A 38 -12.74 -8.88 20.91
N ILE A 39 -13.23 -7.63 20.88
CA ILE A 39 -13.17 -6.74 22.05
C ILE A 39 -14.05 -7.23 23.20
N GLU A 40 -15.07 -8.05 22.95
CA GLU A 40 -15.91 -8.67 23.97
C GLU A 40 -15.18 -9.81 24.68
N ASN A 41 -14.30 -10.51 23.98
CA ASN A 41 -13.53 -11.67 24.46
C ASN A 41 -12.06 -11.34 24.73
N LYS A 42 -11.74 -10.07 25.04
CA LYS A 42 -10.36 -9.63 25.26
C LYS A 42 -9.72 -10.22 26.52
N MET A 43 -8.39 -10.29 26.53
CA MET A 43 -7.60 -10.71 27.70
C MET A 43 -6.65 -9.60 28.16
N SER A 44 -6.48 -9.42 29.46
CA SER A 44 -5.45 -8.52 29.99
C SER A 44 -4.06 -9.14 29.84
N SER A 45 -3.02 -8.31 29.80
CA SER A 45 -1.62 -8.78 29.74
C SER A 45 -1.22 -9.63 30.95
N SER A 46 -1.86 -9.45 32.10
CA SER A 46 -1.62 -10.29 33.28
C SER A 46 -2.25 -11.68 33.14
N GLU A 47 -3.42 -11.79 32.52
CA GLU A 47 -4.07 -13.09 32.25
C GLU A 47 -3.27 -13.89 31.22
N ILE A 48 -2.85 -13.24 30.13
CA ILE A 48 -2.02 -13.87 29.09
C ILE A 48 -0.70 -14.36 29.70
N TYR A 49 -0.05 -13.55 30.55
CA TYR A 49 1.19 -13.95 31.20
C TYR A 49 1.02 -15.13 32.17
N GLU A 50 -0.08 -15.19 32.90
CA GLU A 50 -0.34 -16.30 33.83
C GLU A 50 -0.55 -17.61 33.08
N ILE A 51 -1.21 -17.58 31.92
CA ILE A 51 -1.34 -18.76 31.04
C ILE A 51 0.03 -19.16 30.49
N TYR A 52 0.83 -18.20 30.02
CA TYR A 52 2.20 -18.46 29.58
C TYR A 52 3.06 -19.10 30.69
N ARG A 53 2.93 -18.65 31.94
CA ARG A 53 3.62 -19.27 33.08
C ARG A 53 3.21 -20.72 33.29
N GLN A 54 1.92 -21.04 33.17
CA GLN A 54 1.43 -22.42 33.24
C GLN A 54 1.94 -23.27 32.08
N LEU A 55 2.15 -22.70 30.90
CA LEU A 55 2.79 -23.39 29.78
C LEU A 55 4.26 -23.68 30.07
N LEU A 56 5.00 -22.70 30.61
CA LEU A 56 6.41 -22.86 30.98
C LEU A 56 6.61 -23.94 32.05
N GLU A 57 5.68 -24.09 33.00
CA GLU A 57 5.72 -25.17 34.00
C GLU A 57 5.54 -26.56 33.39
N LYS A 58 4.73 -26.67 32.33
CA LYS A 58 4.51 -27.93 31.60
C LYS A 58 5.64 -28.21 30.61
N GLU A 59 6.23 -27.16 30.05
CA GLU A 59 7.22 -27.20 28.99
C GLU A 59 8.42 -26.31 29.32
N PRO A 60 9.36 -26.83 30.14
CA PRO A 60 10.50 -26.04 30.62
C PRO A 60 11.46 -25.56 29.53
N ASN A 61 11.31 -26.03 28.29
CA ASN A 61 12.11 -25.63 27.14
C ASN A 61 11.63 -24.33 26.47
N LEU A 62 10.44 -23.83 26.84
CA LEU A 62 10.00 -22.52 26.40
C LEU A 62 10.96 -21.44 26.94
N PRO A 63 11.17 -20.34 26.22
CA PRO A 63 12.01 -19.25 26.72
C PRO A 63 11.43 -18.75 28.04
N ASP A 64 12.25 -18.53 29.06
CA ASP A 64 11.83 -17.93 30.35
C ASP A 64 11.88 -16.40 30.26
N ILE A 65 10.69 -15.78 30.19
CA ILE A 65 10.50 -14.35 29.99
C ILE A 65 9.84 -13.76 31.24
N SER A 66 10.49 -12.77 31.84
CA SER A 66 9.94 -12.09 33.01
C SER A 66 8.66 -11.32 32.66
N LYS A 67 7.74 -11.22 33.63
CA LYS A 67 6.45 -10.53 33.48
C LYS A 67 6.58 -9.13 32.87
N ASN A 68 7.51 -8.33 33.36
CA ASN A 68 7.70 -6.97 32.87
C ASN A 68 8.15 -6.94 31.40
N THR A 69 9.06 -7.84 31.02
CA THR A 69 9.54 -7.95 29.63
C THR A 69 8.40 -8.38 28.71
N PHE A 70 7.64 -9.38 29.13
CA PHE A 70 6.50 -9.89 28.38
C PHE A 70 5.46 -8.81 28.12
N VAL A 71 5.06 -8.06 29.16
CA VAL A 71 4.06 -6.98 29.04
C VAL A 71 4.56 -5.86 28.12
N VAL A 72 5.82 -5.44 28.25
CA VAL A 72 6.39 -4.38 27.40
C VAL A 72 6.44 -4.82 25.94
N TYR A 73 6.85 -6.08 25.68
CA TYR A 73 6.92 -6.61 24.33
C TYR A 73 5.54 -6.82 23.73
N LEU A 74 4.59 -7.39 24.47
CA LEU A 74 3.21 -7.54 24.01
C LEU A 74 2.57 -6.20 23.67
N SER A 75 2.82 -5.16 24.49
CA SER A 75 2.36 -3.80 24.19
C SER A 75 2.99 -3.25 22.91
N ARG A 76 4.30 -3.45 22.72
CA ARG A 76 5.00 -3.01 21.51
C ARG A 76 4.47 -3.71 20.26
N ILE A 77 4.27 -5.02 20.34
CA ILE A 77 3.74 -5.85 19.26
C ILE A 77 2.35 -5.37 18.88
N SER A 78 1.47 -5.10 19.85
CA SER A 78 0.13 -4.60 19.57
C SER A 78 0.04 -3.20 18.93
N SER A 79 1.16 -2.47 18.88
CA SER A 79 1.26 -1.20 18.17
C SER A 79 1.81 -1.35 16.74
N ASP A 80 2.28 -2.54 16.37
CA ASP A 80 2.77 -2.86 15.04
C ASP A 80 1.61 -3.32 14.15
N GLN A 81 1.46 -2.65 13.00
CA GLN A 81 0.36 -2.88 12.04
C GLN A 81 0.42 -4.25 11.38
N HIS A 82 1.58 -4.93 11.42
CA HIS A 82 1.78 -6.24 10.80
C HIS A 82 1.46 -7.42 11.72
N THR A 83 0.98 -7.17 12.95
CA THR A 83 0.74 -8.23 13.94
C THR A 83 -0.75 -8.53 14.07
N LYS A 84 -1.09 -9.77 14.43
CA LYS A 84 -2.48 -10.16 14.67
C LYS A 84 -3.04 -9.61 15.98
N ILE A 85 -2.17 -9.25 16.91
CA ILE A 85 -2.55 -8.86 18.27
C ILE A 85 -2.95 -7.38 18.28
N ILE A 86 -4.22 -7.09 18.58
CA ILE A 86 -4.70 -5.71 18.72
C ILE A 86 -4.83 -5.34 20.20
N CYS A 87 -4.45 -4.12 20.55
CA CYS A 87 -4.81 -3.47 21.81
C CYS A 87 -5.32 -2.04 21.55
N PRO A 88 -6.65 -1.78 21.60
CA PRO A 88 -7.21 -0.48 21.22
C PRO A 88 -6.94 0.63 22.25
N GLY A 89 -6.26 0.32 23.37
CA GLY A 89 -5.84 1.33 24.33
C GLY A 89 -5.51 0.77 25.71
N HIS A 90 -4.98 1.64 26.58
CA HIS A 90 -4.60 1.29 27.94
C HIS A 90 -5.80 0.69 28.71
N ARG A 91 -5.63 -0.50 29.28
CA ARG A 91 -6.67 -1.32 29.98
C ARG A 91 -7.78 -1.90 29.10
N GLN A 92 -7.69 -1.80 27.77
CA GLN A 92 -8.69 -2.40 26.89
C GLN A 92 -8.46 -3.88 26.60
N GLY A 93 -7.36 -4.47 27.08
CA GLY A 93 -7.01 -5.86 26.82
C GLY A 93 -6.50 -6.09 25.40
N TYR A 94 -6.17 -7.34 25.11
CA TYR A 94 -5.61 -7.82 23.85
C TYR A 94 -6.54 -8.87 23.26
N PHE A 95 -6.67 -8.87 21.94
CA PHE A 95 -7.41 -9.87 21.17
C PHE A 95 -6.79 -10.00 19.77
N LEU A 96 -7.11 -11.08 19.06
CA LEU A 96 -6.66 -11.32 17.69
C LEU A 96 -7.58 -10.63 16.68
N ASN A 97 -6.99 -10.06 15.64
CA ASN A 97 -7.72 -9.55 14.50
C ASN A 97 -8.21 -10.72 13.63
N GLU A 98 -9.50 -11.06 13.72
CA GLU A 98 -10.10 -12.12 12.89
C GLU A 98 -9.87 -11.93 11.39
N LEU A 99 -9.76 -10.69 10.91
CA LEU A 99 -9.53 -10.42 9.50
C LEU A 99 -8.11 -10.82 9.08
N VAL A 100 -7.11 -10.57 9.91
CA VAL A 100 -5.71 -10.97 9.62
C VAL A 100 -5.58 -12.50 9.69
N THR A 101 -6.24 -13.14 10.66
CA THR A 101 -6.27 -14.60 10.75
C THR A 101 -6.89 -15.25 9.51
N LYS A 102 -8.04 -14.72 9.04
CA LYS A 102 -8.69 -15.22 7.82
C LYS A 102 -7.83 -15.04 6.56
N LEU A 103 -7.08 -13.93 6.48
CA LEU A 103 -6.17 -13.67 5.37
C LEU A 103 -5.00 -14.68 5.34
N GLU A 104 -4.41 -15.02 6.49
CA GLU A 104 -3.32 -16.00 6.54
C GLU A 104 -3.77 -17.45 6.30
N GLU A 105 -4.98 -17.81 6.73
CA GLU A 105 -5.57 -19.12 6.39
C GLU A 105 -5.74 -19.27 4.87
N LEU A 106 -6.20 -18.21 4.20
CA LEU A 106 -6.28 -18.16 2.73
C LEU A 106 -4.89 -18.25 2.08
N GLU A 107 -3.88 -17.57 2.60
CA GLU A 107 -2.50 -17.62 2.05
C GLU A 107 -1.89 -19.04 2.13
N ASN A 108 -2.12 -19.76 3.24
CA ASN A 108 -1.59 -21.11 3.42
C ASN A 108 -2.28 -22.15 2.51
N ASP A 109 -3.58 -22.00 2.26
CA ASP A 109 -4.32 -22.87 1.32
C ASP A 109 -3.87 -22.65 -0.15
N ILE A 110 -3.39 -21.45 -0.48
CA ILE A 110 -2.89 -21.09 -1.81
C ILE A 110 -1.46 -21.64 -2.04
N ALA A 111 -0.61 -21.66 -1.01
CA ALA A 111 0.76 -22.18 -1.11
C ALA A 111 0.83 -23.68 -1.47
N LEU A 112 -0.20 -24.46 -1.13
CA LEU A 112 -0.28 -25.89 -1.40
C LEU A 112 -0.79 -26.24 -2.82
N ASN A 113 -1.40 -25.31 -3.55
CA ASN A 113 -2.13 -25.60 -4.80
C ASN A 113 -1.50 -25.05 -6.10
N ASN A 114 -0.38 -24.31 -6.04
CA ASN A 114 0.16 -23.59 -7.21
C ASN A 114 1.24 -24.37 -8.01
N SER A 115 0.86 -25.43 -8.74
CA SER A 115 1.75 -26.09 -9.71
C SER A 115 1.25 -26.13 -11.17
N GLU A 116 0.27 -25.31 -11.57
CA GLU A 116 -0.14 -25.21 -12.98
C GLU A 116 -0.25 -23.75 -13.45
N ALA A 117 0.63 -23.38 -14.41
CA ALA A 117 0.62 -22.17 -15.24
C ALA A 117 0.09 -20.89 -14.57
N THR A 118 0.80 -20.40 -13.57
CA THR A 118 0.49 -19.16 -12.86
C THR A 118 0.57 -17.99 -13.84
N ARG A 119 -0.59 -17.47 -14.26
CA ARG A 119 -0.66 -16.10 -14.77
C ARG A 119 -0.07 -15.19 -13.69
N ALA A 120 0.83 -14.30 -14.07
CA ALA A 120 1.44 -13.38 -13.11
C ALA A 120 0.33 -12.59 -12.42
N ALA A 121 0.41 -12.49 -11.09
CA ALA A 121 -0.49 -11.63 -10.31
C ALA A 121 -0.39 -10.18 -10.82
N ILE A 122 -1.49 -9.43 -10.68
CA ILE A 122 -1.54 -8.02 -11.06
C ILE A 122 -0.39 -7.23 -10.42
N GLN A 123 0.20 -6.35 -11.20
CA GLN A 123 1.30 -5.46 -10.87
C GLN A 123 0.86 -4.01 -11.05
N GLU A 124 1.66 -3.09 -10.50
CA GLU A 124 1.43 -1.63 -10.63
C GLU A 124 1.24 -1.18 -12.08
N LYS A 125 1.99 -1.79 -13.01
CA LYS A 125 1.92 -1.47 -14.45
C LYS A 125 0.57 -1.76 -15.09
N ASP A 126 -0.20 -2.69 -14.53
CA ASP A 126 -1.53 -3.02 -15.03
C ASP A 126 -2.53 -1.89 -14.77
N LEU A 127 -2.21 -0.93 -13.87
CA LEU A 127 -3.01 0.28 -13.65
C LEU A 127 -2.79 1.36 -14.74
N TYR A 128 -1.67 1.29 -15.45
CA TYR A 128 -1.25 2.37 -16.36
C TYR A 128 -2.22 2.60 -17.52
N PRO A 129 -2.77 1.56 -18.20
CA PRO A 129 -3.76 1.77 -19.27
C PRO A 129 -5.01 2.53 -18.78
N ILE A 130 -5.49 2.22 -17.56
CA ILE A 130 -6.66 2.84 -16.94
C ILE A 130 -6.40 4.34 -16.67
N LEU A 131 -5.22 4.64 -16.13
CA LEU A 131 -4.78 6.01 -15.86
C LEU A 131 -4.53 6.82 -17.15
N LYS A 132 -4.00 6.20 -18.21
CA LYS A 132 -3.87 6.82 -19.54
C LYS A 132 -5.24 7.20 -20.09
N GLU A 133 -6.22 6.31 -20.01
CA GLU A 133 -7.60 6.60 -20.44
C GLU A 133 -8.20 7.78 -19.68
N TRP A 134 -8.00 7.85 -18.36
CA TRP A 134 -8.42 8.99 -17.54
C TRP A 134 -7.76 10.30 -17.98
N LEU A 135 -6.45 10.29 -18.27
CA LEU A 135 -5.73 11.47 -18.76
C LEU A 135 -6.26 11.94 -20.13
N PHE A 136 -6.54 11.02 -21.05
CA PHE A 136 -7.17 11.37 -22.33
C PHE A 136 -8.55 12.00 -22.13
N LYS A 137 -9.37 11.47 -21.21
CA LYS A 137 -10.67 12.07 -20.85
C LYS A 137 -10.55 13.47 -20.22
N LYS A 138 -9.38 13.81 -19.65
CA LYS A 138 -9.04 15.13 -19.13
C LYS A 138 -8.43 16.06 -20.20
N ASN A 139 -8.49 15.68 -21.48
CA ASN A 139 -7.96 16.41 -22.64
C ASN A 139 -6.42 16.51 -22.68
N TYR A 140 -5.71 15.55 -22.07
CA TYR A 140 -4.29 15.39 -22.37
C TYR A 140 -4.14 14.54 -23.62
N ASP A 141 -3.71 15.15 -24.72
CA ASP A 141 -3.63 14.45 -26.01
C ASP A 141 -2.36 13.59 -26.16
N ARG A 142 -1.45 13.66 -25.20
CA ARG A 142 -0.11 13.04 -25.25
C ARG A 142 0.19 12.39 -23.90
N VAL A 143 0.15 11.07 -23.83
CA VAL A 143 0.33 10.34 -22.58
C VAL A 143 1.26 9.15 -22.78
N ALA A 144 2.34 9.07 -22.02
CA ALA A 144 3.31 7.97 -22.12
C ALA A 144 3.55 7.30 -20.77
N ASP A 145 3.80 5.99 -20.82
CA ASP A 145 4.45 5.26 -19.73
C ASP A 145 5.96 5.48 -19.85
N ILE A 146 6.54 6.04 -18.80
CA ILE A 146 7.97 6.29 -18.68
C ILE A 146 8.56 5.61 -17.43
N SER A 147 7.84 4.70 -16.78
CA SER A 147 8.30 3.95 -15.60
C SER A 147 9.66 3.25 -15.79
N ALA A 148 9.97 2.85 -17.04
CA ALA A 148 11.24 2.23 -17.41
C ALA A 148 12.37 3.24 -17.72
N TYR A 149 12.04 4.51 -17.99
CA TYR A 149 12.95 5.56 -18.42
C TYR A 149 13.73 6.14 -17.22
N ARG A 150 14.69 5.40 -16.66
CA ARG A 150 15.46 5.78 -15.44
C ARG A 150 16.40 7.01 -15.59
N ALA A 151 16.09 7.98 -16.45
CA ALA A 151 16.94 9.11 -16.82
C ALA A 151 17.07 10.18 -15.72
N ASN A 152 16.10 10.29 -14.80
CA ASN A 152 16.05 11.37 -13.80
C ASN A 152 16.38 10.93 -12.36
N GLY A 153 16.97 9.75 -12.21
CA GLY A 153 17.24 9.15 -10.90
C GLY A 153 15.97 8.64 -10.22
N LYS A 154 16.13 8.06 -9.01
CA LYS A 154 15.05 7.34 -8.32
C LYS A 154 13.77 8.14 -8.10
N TRP A 155 13.90 9.43 -7.75
CA TRP A 155 12.78 10.29 -7.36
C TRP A 155 12.34 11.27 -8.46
N GLY A 156 12.92 11.15 -9.65
CA GLY A 156 12.67 12.07 -10.76
C GLY A 156 11.96 11.42 -11.94
N ASN A 157 11.65 10.13 -11.84
CA ASN A 157 11.05 9.37 -12.92
C ASN A 157 9.62 8.95 -12.55
N PRO A 158 8.61 9.69 -13.00
CA PRO A 158 7.22 9.28 -12.84
C PRO A 158 6.94 7.96 -13.54
N ASP A 159 5.83 7.32 -13.18
CA ASP A 159 5.29 6.21 -13.96
C ASP A 159 4.69 6.69 -15.28
N LEU A 160 3.81 7.71 -15.20
CA LEU A 160 3.14 8.28 -16.36
C LEU A 160 3.43 9.77 -16.50
N VAL A 161 3.54 10.22 -17.75
CA VAL A 161 3.60 11.65 -18.11
C VAL A 161 2.54 11.96 -19.14
N ALA A 162 1.79 13.02 -18.87
CA ALA A 162 0.86 13.64 -19.80
C ALA A 162 1.37 15.03 -20.19
N LEU A 163 1.24 15.40 -21.46
CA LEU A 163 1.51 16.74 -21.96
C LEU A 163 0.23 17.35 -22.52
N SER A 164 -0.06 18.59 -22.13
CA SER A 164 -0.97 19.46 -22.88
C SER A 164 -0.13 20.53 -23.59
N ILE A 165 -0.40 20.73 -24.87
CA ILE A 165 0.35 21.63 -25.74
C ILE A 165 -0.61 22.68 -26.26
N GLU A 166 -0.41 23.94 -25.86
CA GLU A 166 -1.19 25.07 -26.36
C GLU A 166 -0.29 26.00 -27.17
N GLU A 167 -0.75 26.44 -28.35
CA GLU A 167 -0.06 27.46 -29.13
C GLU A 167 -0.77 28.81 -28.95
N LEU A 168 -0.16 29.71 -28.18
CA LEU A 168 -0.69 31.05 -27.89
C LEU A 168 0.21 32.11 -28.53
N TYR A 169 -0.33 32.85 -29.51
CA TYR A 169 0.38 33.95 -30.19
C TYR A 169 1.78 33.57 -30.75
N GLY A 170 1.95 32.33 -31.21
CA GLY A 170 3.22 31.83 -31.72
C GLY A 170 4.21 31.35 -30.66
N ALA A 171 3.84 31.38 -29.38
CA ALA A 171 4.53 30.69 -28.30
C ALA A 171 3.87 29.34 -28.02
N THR A 172 4.68 28.30 -27.80
CA THR A 172 4.19 27.00 -27.33
C THR A 172 4.24 26.96 -25.81
N GLU A 173 3.08 26.85 -25.18
CA GLU A 173 2.94 26.57 -23.77
C GLU A 173 2.75 25.06 -23.56
N LEU A 174 3.49 24.52 -22.60
CA LEU A 174 3.49 23.10 -22.28
C LEU A 174 3.06 22.93 -20.83
N GLU A 175 1.96 22.25 -20.60
CA GLU A 175 1.62 21.72 -19.28
C GLU A 175 2.17 20.30 -19.16
N ILE A 176 2.87 20.02 -18.06
CA ILE A 176 3.36 18.68 -17.73
C ILE A 176 2.54 18.16 -16.56
N THR A 177 1.89 17.01 -16.74
CA THR A 177 1.19 16.28 -15.68
C THR A 177 1.87 14.96 -15.44
N THR A 178 2.13 14.62 -14.19
CA THR A 178 2.79 13.37 -13.79
C THR A 178 1.88 12.55 -12.90
N ILE A 179 1.88 11.23 -13.06
CA ILE A 179 1.24 10.31 -12.12
C ILE A 179 2.28 9.34 -11.60
N GLU A 180 2.33 9.21 -10.28
CA GLU A 180 2.98 8.10 -9.56
C GLU A 180 1.88 7.13 -9.11
N ALA A 181 1.94 5.88 -9.56
CA ALA A 181 0.93 4.88 -9.29
C ALA A 181 1.49 3.79 -8.37
N LYS A 182 0.69 3.39 -7.38
CA LYS A 182 0.96 2.24 -6.52
C LYS A 182 -0.21 1.29 -6.58
N LEU A 183 0.07 0.01 -6.35
CA LEU A 183 -1.00 -0.98 -6.41
C LEU A 183 -1.97 -0.79 -5.24
N PHE A 184 -1.49 -0.43 -4.06
CA PHE A 184 -2.28 -0.22 -2.85
C PHE A 184 -1.84 1.03 -2.11
N GLU A 185 -2.56 1.36 -1.03
CA GLU A 185 -2.39 2.53 -0.19
C GLU A 185 -1.59 2.29 1.11
N ASP A 186 -1.20 1.05 1.38
CA ASP A 186 -0.68 0.57 2.67
C ASP A 186 0.60 1.27 3.15
N GLN A 187 1.35 1.93 2.26
CA GLN A 187 2.51 2.75 2.62
C GLN A 187 2.47 4.13 1.97
N TRP A 188 1.26 4.70 1.85
CA TRP A 188 1.07 5.99 1.19
C TRP A 188 1.94 7.09 1.80
N GLU A 189 2.20 7.09 3.13
CA GLU A 189 3.02 8.12 3.79
C GLU A 189 4.45 8.16 3.22
N GLN A 190 4.95 7.03 2.73
CA GLN A 190 6.25 6.94 2.08
C GLN A 190 6.15 7.25 0.59
N TRP A 191 5.22 6.60 -0.12
CA TRP A 191 5.14 6.67 -1.58
C TRP A 191 4.69 8.03 -2.11
N ILE A 192 3.89 8.76 -1.34
CA ILE A 192 3.42 10.10 -1.71
C ILE A 192 4.59 11.05 -2.01
N PHE A 193 5.75 10.86 -1.37
CA PHE A 193 6.93 11.70 -1.61
C PHE A 193 7.52 11.55 -3.01
N GLU A 194 7.27 10.43 -3.71
CA GLU A 194 7.66 10.26 -5.11
C GLU A 194 6.83 11.21 -5.99
N ALA A 195 5.50 11.26 -5.82
CA ALA A 195 4.64 12.24 -6.47
C ALA A 195 5.00 13.69 -6.09
N ILE A 196 5.34 13.97 -4.83
CA ILE A 196 5.77 15.31 -4.38
C ILE A 196 7.05 15.72 -5.10
N ALA A 197 8.00 14.82 -5.30
CA ALA A 197 9.26 15.14 -5.98
C ALA A 197 9.04 15.60 -7.43
N HIS A 198 7.97 15.14 -8.09
CA HIS A 198 7.63 15.54 -9.45
C HIS A 198 7.22 17.02 -9.58
N THR A 199 6.67 17.63 -8.52
CA THR A 199 6.29 19.06 -8.50
C THR A 199 7.45 20.00 -8.86
N ARG A 200 8.70 19.52 -8.73
CA ARG A 200 9.89 20.25 -9.15
C ARG A 200 9.96 20.50 -10.65
N PHE A 201 9.30 19.68 -11.47
CA PHE A 201 9.33 19.76 -12.92
C PHE A 201 7.97 19.57 -13.61
N SER A 202 6.92 19.14 -12.91
CA SER A 202 5.56 19.07 -13.44
C SER A 202 4.73 20.27 -12.99
N ASN A 203 3.73 20.63 -13.81
CA ASN A 203 2.71 21.61 -13.46
C ASN A 203 1.65 20.97 -12.56
N ARG A 204 1.31 19.70 -12.79
CA ARG A 204 0.44 18.91 -11.91
C ARG A 204 1.13 17.59 -11.60
N SER A 205 1.01 17.15 -10.36
CA SER A 205 1.47 15.83 -9.94
C SER A 205 0.36 15.12 -9.20
N TYR A 206 0.16 13.85 -9.50
CA TYR A 206 -0.82 13.00 -8.84
C TYR A 206 -0.14 11.79 -8.22
N PHE A 207 -0.64 11.39 -7.04
CA PHE A 207 -0.43 10.07 -6.46
C PHE A 207 -1.69 9.24 -6.71
N ALA A 208 -1.53 8.03 -7.23
CA ALA A 208 -2.63 7.16 -7.64
C ALA A 208 -2.52 5.77 -7.00
N PHE A 209 -3.64 5.20 -6.56
CA PHE A 209 -3.67 3.85 -6.01
C PHE A 209 -5.04 3.18 -6.15
N LEU A 210 -5.06 1.85 -6.13
CA LEU A 210 -6.29 1.05 -6.11
C LEU A 210 -6.92 1.04 -4.72
N TYR A 211 -8.24 1.13 -4.63
CA TYR A 211 -8.94 1.13 -3.36
C TYR A 211 -10.38 0.61 -3.49
N PRO A 212 -10.96 -0.04 -2.45
CA PRO A 212 -12.34 -0.50 -2.49
C PRO A 212 -13.32 0.67 -2.62
N GLU A 213 -14.27 0.60 -3.57
CA GLU A 213 -15.23 1.68 -3.83
C GLU A 213 -16.04 2.05 -2.59
N GLU A 214 -16.50 1.06 -1.82
CA GLU A 214 -17.31 1.30 -0.64
C GLU A 214 -16.53 2.03 0.47
N TRP A 215 -15.20 1.92 0.45
CA TRP A 215 -14.33 2.44 1.50
C TRP A 215 -13.76 3.82 1.17
N ILE A 216 -13.94 4.34 -0.04
CA ILE A 216 -13.43 5.66 -0.46
C ILE A 216 -13.84 6.76 0.55
N SER A 217 -15.06 6.70 1.07
CA SER A 217 -15.55 7.64 2.10
C SER A 217 -14.72 7.63 3.40
N LYS A 218 -14.04 6.51 3.70
CA LYS A 218 -13.13 6.37 4.85
C LYS A 218 -11.79 7.04 4.62
N LEU A 219 -11.40 7.38 3.38
CA LEU A 219 -10.16 8.11 3.12
C LEU A 219 -10.15 9.48 3.80
N ASP A 220 -11.32 10.08 4.04
CA ASP A 220 -11.44 11.34 4.80
C ASP A 220 -10.96 11.21 6.26
N SER A 221 -10.91 9.99 6.80
CA SER A 221 -10.36 9.72 8.13
C SER A 221 -8.85 9.58 8.15
N THR A 222 -8.20 9.56 6.98
CA THR A 222 -6.74 9.53 6.84
C THR A 222 -6.19 10.95 6.67
N ASP A 223 -4.91 11.15 7.02
CA ASP A 223 -4.22 12.43 6.77
C ASP A 223 -3.84 12.63 5.29
N LEU A 224 -4.15 11.66 4.41
CA LEU A 224 -3.72 11.66 3.00
C LEU A 224 -4.08 12.96 2.26
N LYS A 225 -5.33 13.41 2.41
CA LYS A 225 -5.80 14.65 1.79
C LYS A 225 -5.08 15.87 2.33
N LEU A 226 -4.86 15.92 3.65
CA LEU A 226 -4.12 17.02 4.30
C LEU A 226 -2.68 17.10 3.78
N TYR A 227 -2.02 15.95 3.58
CA TYR A 227 -0.69 15.90 2.98
C TYR A 227 -0.72 16.34 1.51
N ALA A 228 -1.67 15.87 0.73
CA ALA A 228 -1.82 16.27 -0.67
C ALA A 228 -1.99 17.81 -0.82
N GLU A 229 -2.84 18.40 0.01
CA GLU A 229 -3.04 19.85 0.10
C GLU A 229 -1.75 20.58 0.52
N HIS A 230 -1.07 20.08 1.55
CA HIS A 230 0.16 20.71 2.05
C HIS A 230 1.28 20.73 1.01
N PHE A 231 1.40 19.66 0.23
CA PHE A 231 2.46 19.49 -0.77
C PHE A 231 2.03 19.82 -2.20
N ASN A 232 0.82 20.34 -2.41
CA ASN A 232 0.29 20.76 -3.71
C ASN A 232 0.33 19.67 -4.79
N ILE A 233 -0.09 18.45 -4.44
CA ILE A 233 -0.29 17.34 -5.36
C ILE A 233 -1.75 16.89 -5.35
N GLY A 234 -2.20 16.20 -6.40
CA GLY A 234 -3.52 15.56 -6.45
C GLY A 234 -3.48 14.11 -6.01
N ILE A 235 -4.66 13.57 -5.71
CA ILE A 235 -4.89 12.16 -5.39
C ILE A 235 -5.90 11.59 -6.37
N LEU A 236 -5.52 10.48 -7.02
CA LEU A 236 -6.41 9.67 -7.84
C LEU A 236 -6.68 8.35 -7.12
N VAL A 237 -7.95 8.05 -6.89
CA VAL A 237 -8.37 6.77 -6.30
C VAL A 237 -8.97 5.93 -7.41
N LEU A 238 -8.37 4.78 -7.68
CA LEU A 238 -8.89 3.79 -8.60
C LEU A 238 -9.85 2.91 -7.81
N GLY A 239 -11.12 3.33 -7.75
CA GLY A 239 -12.19 2.59 -7.10
C GLY A 239 -12.44 1.28 -7.83
N ILE A 240 -12.43 0.17 -7.10
CA ILE A 240 -12.80 -1.15 -7.61
C ILE A 240 -13.73 -1.85 -6.63
N ASP A 241 -14.53 -2.80 -7.12
CA ASP A 241 -15.35 -3.69 -6.29
C ASP A 241 -14.54 -4.34 -5.16
N ASP A 242 -15.12 -4.39 -3.95
CA ASP A 242 -14.48 -4.85 -2.73
C ASP A 242 -13.99 -6.32 -2.84
N ASP A 243 -14.81 -7.21 -3.41
CA ASP A 243 -14.42 -8.63 -3.58
C ASP A 243 -13.25 -8.75 -4.55
N LYS A 244 -13.26 -7.95 -5.62
CA LYS A 244 -12.16 -7.92 -6.59
C LYS A 244 -10.89 -7.32 -6.00
N TYR A 245 -10.98 -6.23 -5.23
CA TYR A 245 -9.85 -5.66 -4.51
C TYR A 245 -9.18 -6.70 -3.60
N LEU A 246 -9.98 -7.45 -2.84
CA LEU A 246 -9.48 -8.50 -1.96
C LEU A 246 -8.76 -9.60 -2.73
N LYS A 247 -9.30 -10.05 -3.88
CA LYS A 247 -8.63 -11.02 -4.77
C LYS A 247 -7.34 -10.49 -5.36
N ILE A 248 -7.26 -9.20 -5.69
CA ILE A 248 -6.01 -8.57 -6.16
C ILE A 248 -4.99 -8.55 -5.02
N LYS A 249 -5.41 -8.20 -3.80
CA LYS A 249 -4.56 -8.16 -2.61
C LYS A 249 -4.05 -9.56 -2.22
N SER A 250 -4.87 -10.59 -2.36
CA SER A 250 -4.49 -12.00 -2.16
C SER A 250 -3.78 -12.64 -3.35
N ARG A 251 -3.55 -11.89 -4.44
CA ARG A 251 -2.92 -12.35 -5.70
C ARG A 251 -3.68 -13.48 -6.42
N GLU A 252 -4.97 -13.61 -6.16
CA GLU A 252 -5.87 -14.51 -6.88
C GLU A 252 -6.34 -13.93 -8.21
N GLU A 253 -6.36 -12.60 -8.33
CA GLU A 253 -6.75 -11.92 -9.56
C GLU A 253 -5.54 -11.65 -10.48
N THR A 254 -5.76 -11.87 -11.78
CA THR A 254 -4.69 -11.82 -12.79
C THR A 254 -4.97 -10.79 -13.87
N GLN A 255 -6.14 -10.15 -13.84
CA GLN A 255 -6.52 -9.14 -14.80
C GLN A 255 -7.42 -8.07 -14.19
N ILE A 256 -7.14 -6.82 -14.56
CA ILE A 256 -7.93 -5.64 -14.24
C ILE A 256 -8.20 -4.89 -15.54
N THR A 257 -9.45 -4.45 -15.76
CA THR A 257 -9.82 -3.66 -16.95
C THR A 257 -10.35 -2.29 -16.56
N SER A 258 -10.38 -1.35 -17.52
CA SER A 258 -10.84 0.02 -17.23
C SER A 258 -12.33 0.11 -16.98
N GLU A 259 -13.14 -0.86 -17.44
CA GLU A 259 -14.58 -0.91 -17.17
C GLU A 259 -14.89 -1.32 -15.73
N GLU A 260 -13.95 -1.99 -15.06
CA GLU A 260 -14.09 -2.47 -13.68
C GLU A 260 -13.62 -1.45 -12.66
N VAL A 261 -12.98 -0.37 -13.12
CA VAL A 261 -12.30 0.61 -12.26
C VAL A 261 -12.85 2.01 -12.49
N THR A 262 -13.41 2.59 -11.45
CA THR A 262 -13.81 4.00 -11.43
C THR A 262 -12.66 4.87 -10.95
N VAL A 263 -12.08 5.68 -11.84
CA VAL A 263 -11.03 6.64 -11.44
C VAL A 263 -11.66 7.91 -10.87
N LEU A 264 -11.56 8.09 -9.55
CA LEU A 264 -12.02 9.26 -8.82
C LEU A 264 -10.87 10.24 -8.58
N GLU A 265 -11.06 11.50 -8.96
CA GLU A 265 -10.17 12.59 -8.56
C GLU A 265 -10.53 13.03 -7.13
N TYR A 266 -10.06 12.27 -6.14
CA TYR A 266 -10.36 12.46 -4.73
C TYR A 266 -9.84 13.80 -4.20
N HIS A 267 -8.67 14.22 -4.69
CA HIS A 267 -8.16 15.57 -4.51
C HIS A 267 -7.54 16.07 -5.82
N GLN A 268 -8.01 17.21 -6.32
CA GLN A 268 -7.52 17.76 -7.58
C GLN A 268 -6.10 18.30 -7.41
N ALA A 269 -5.17 17.92 -8.31
CA ALA A 269 -3.84 18.51 -8.30
C ALA A 269 -3.93 19.99 -8.66
N PRO A 270 -3.41 20.91 -7.81
CA PRO A 270 -3.33 22.32 -8.18
C PRO A 270 -2.37 22.52 -9.35
N TYR A 271 -2.57 23.60 -10.10
CA TYR A 271 -1.62 24.01 -11.13
C TYR A 271 -0.45 24.74 -10.50
N ASN A 272 0.74 24.14 -10.56
CA ASN A 272 1.99 24.71 -10.06
C ASN A 272 2.69 25.53 -11.15
N ASN A 273 3.16 26.73 -10.79
CA ASN A 273 3.98 27.58 -11.67
C ASN A 273 5.44 27.13 -11.67
N THR A 274 5.68 25.93 -12.18
CA THR A 274 6.98 25.27 -12.13
C THR A 274 7.98 25.95 -13.06
N HIS A 275 9.17 26.24 -12.52
CA HIS A 275 10.19 27.03 -13.20
C HIS A 275 10.54 26.42 -14.58
N VAL A 276 10.45 27.22 -15.64
CA VAL A 276 10.62 26.79 -17.05
C VAL A 276 11.91 26.00 -17.28
N LYS A 277 13.02 26.39 -16.63
CA LYS A 277 14.31 25.67 -16.71
C LYS A 277 14.21 24.21 -16.23
N LEU A 278 13.44 23.93 -15.18
CA LEU A 278 13.29 22.57 -14.64
C LEU A 278 12.39 21.73 -15.55
N ARG A 279 11.31 22.32 -16.05
CA ARG A 279 10.44 21.70 -17.07
C ARG A 279 11.22 21.32 -18.32
N LYS A 280 12.00 22.27 -18.88
CA LYS A 280 12.86 22.01 -20.04
C LYS A 280 13.89 20.92 -19.76
N LYS A 281 14.54 20.93 -18.58
CA LYS A 281 15.50 19.89 -18.21
C LYS A 281 14.85 18.50 -18.19
N PHE A 282 13.65 18.40 -17.63
CA PHE A 282 12.88 17.15 -17.62
C PHE A 282 12.52 16.70 -19.05
N LEU A 283 11.93 17.58 -19.86
CA LEU A 283 11.57 17.23 -21.24
C LEU A 283 12.79 16.86 -22.11
N SER A 284 13.94 17.51 -21.89
CA SER A 284 15.20 17.14 -22.54
C SER A 284 15.69 15.75 -22.11
N SER A 285 15.48 15.36 -20.85
CA SER A 285 15.84 14.02 -20.36
C SER A 285 15.03 12.89 -21.00
N LEU A 286 13.85 13.23 -21.54
CA LEU A 286 13.00 12.33 -22.31
C LEU A 286 13.31 12.38 -23.81
N ASP A 287 14.30 13.17 -24.24
CA ASP A 287 14.70 13.33 -25.65
C ASP A 287 13.55 13.82 -26.58
N ILE A 288 12.58 14.56 -26.03
CA ILE A 288 11.42 15.06 -26.80
C ILE A 288 11.46 16.56 -27.10
N LEU A 289 12.31 17.33 -26.41
CA LEU A 289 12.33 18.79 -26.58
C LEU A 289 13.09 19.26 -27.83
N GLU A 290 14.06 18.48 -28.31
CA GLU A 290 14.96 18.89 -29.40
C GLU A 290 14.31 18.76 -30.79
N ASP A 291 13.25 17.96 -30.90
CA ASP A 291 12.55 17.72 -32.16
C ASP A 291 11.04 17.97 -31.98
N LYS A 292 10.51 18.96 -32.69
CA LYS A 292 9.06 19.27 -32.68
C LYS A 292 8.24 18.04 -33.07
N LYS A 293 8.74 17.16 -33.94
CA LYS A 293 8.02 15.92 -34.28
C LYS A 293 7.91 15.00 -33.07
N LYS A 294 9.01 14.77 -32.35
CA LYS A 294 9.02 13.94 -31.14
C LYS A 294 8.09 14.48 -30.05
N LEU A 295 8.08 15.80 -29.84
CA LEU A 295 7.16 16.44 -28.90
C LEU A 295 5.70 16.17 -29.27
N TYR A 296 5.34 16.30 -30.56
CA TYR A 296 3.97 16.12 -31.04
C TYR A 296 3.58 14.67 -31.28
N SER A 297 4.52 13.72 -31.23
CA SER A 297 4.28 12.27 -31.27
C SER A 297 4.50 11.59 -29.91
N PHE A 298 4.77 12.35 -28.84
CA PHE A 298 5.04 11.77 -27.53
C PHE A 298 3.81 11.04 -26.99
N GLY A 299 3.94 9.74 -26.71
CA GLY A 299 2.83 8.94 -26.19
C GLY A 299 1.64 8.80 -27.13
N THR A 300 1.81 9.06 -28.43
CA THR A 300 0.77 8.80 -29.46
C THR A 300 0.88 7.41 -30.07
N ASP A 301 2.00 6.73 -29.82
CA ASP A 301 2.14 5.32 -30.19
C ASP A 301 1.21 4.54 -29.25
N LEU A 302 0.02 4.24 -29.75
CA LEU A 302 -0.88 3.24 -29.21
C LEU A 302 -0.13 1.91 -29.31
N ASP A 303 0.52 1.49 -28.21
CA ASP A 303 0.90 0.09 -28.01
C ASP A 303 -0.36 -0.80 -28.03
#